data_AF-A0A7C3PQN9-F1
#
_entry.id   AF-A0A7C3PQN9-F1
#
_cell.length_a   1.000
_cell.length_b   1.000
_cell.length_c   1.000
_cell.angle_alpha   90.00
_cell.angle_beta   90.00
_cell.angle_gamma   90.00
#
_symmetry.space_group_name_H-M   'P 1'
#
loop_
_entity.id
_entity.type
_entity.pdbx_description
1 polymer ?
#
loop_
_entity_poly.entity_id
_entity_poly.type
_entity_poly.pdbx_seq_one_letter_code
_entity_poly.pdbx_strand_id
1 'polypeptide(L)'
;MKKVYFLVNGPGEISGWLYPLVKWIKEFNPAWSQDLVFNSIVVPCQFASGREEEVLKSWNFFGEVIPSNKYWSLFRDGRKYENSVFFHIGGDLYFNLALSKRKKGIPVAYVEKYFWGERFYRKVYTLNDKLNIPNSIFVGDLRFDFLPSNAFSDSNNIALFPGSRNYALKFFIPFYLALVKEIVKDFPDFNFTFFLSPFIDGKVVDDILRRVNSMVKDLPIKFEILDDMKKLNGYLMAITLPGTNTMQLAYMKIPMIVILPLHRPEFIPIEGIANLFKGRLREGLINLYLKKNPYLALPNKISPGIIPEIVGNFHFRDVLKYIKEILYNRERLIKIHEKLKENFNKDYLSSEIIWKDLYNEVLSKII
;
A
#
# COMPACT_ATOMS: atom_id res chain seq x y z
N MET A 1 11.52 4.38 -30.66
CA MET A 1 10.46 3.71 -29.87
C MET A 1 9.70 4.74 -29.06
N LYS A 2 8.37 4.57 -28.96
CA LYS A 2 7.48 5.47 -28.22
C LYS A 2 7.59 5.19 -26.72
N LYS A 3 7.35 6.19 -25.89
CA LYS A 3 7.67 6.09 -24.46
C LYS A 3 6.47 6.38 -23.58
N VAL A 4 6.32 5.60 -22.52
CA VAL A 4 5.41 5.89 -21.41
C VAL A 4 6.27 6.19 -20.19
N TYR A 5 6.07 7.35 -19.59
CA TYR A 5 6.70 7.79 -18.35
C TYR A 5 5.67 7.77 -17.24
N PHE A 6 5.79 6.83 -16.31
CA PHE A 6 4.99 6.82 -15.09
C PHE A 6 5.57 7.79 -14.07
N LEU A 7 4.79 8.78 -13.64
CA LEU A 7 5.16 9.71 -12.59
C LEU A 7 4.57 9.20 -11.29
N VAL A 8 5.43 8.69 -10.41
CA VAL A 8 5.05 7.98 -9.19
C VAL A 8 5.84 8.50 -8.01
N ASN A 9 5.26 8.50 -6.82
CA ASN A 9 5.87 8.99 -5.60
C ASN A 9 6.26 7.82 -4.67
N GLY A 10 5.61 7.68 -3.52
CA GLY A 10 6.10 6.86 -2.42
C GLY A 10 5.74 5.37 -2.53
N PRO A 11 6.02 4.62 -1.46
CA PRO A 11 5.79 3.18 -1.41
C PRO A 11 4.36 2.76 -1.71
N GLY A 12 3.38 3.55 -1.25
CA GLY A 12 1.96 3.26 -1.40
C GLY A 12 1.50 3.30 -2.85
N GLU A 13 1.92 4.30 -3.61
CA GLU A 13 1.55 4.47 -5.02
C GLU A 13 2.34 3.53 -5.93
N ILE A 14 3.61 3.25 -5.60
CA ILE A 14 4.41 2.25 -6.33
C ILE A 14 3.78 0.86 -6.19
N SER A 15 3.56 0.40 -4.96
CA SER A 15 3.00 -0.94 -4.72
C SER A 15 1.50 -1.04 -5.02
N GLY A 16 0.75 0.02 -4.75
CA GLY A 16 -0.70 0.01 -4.81
C GLY A 16 -1.29 0.39 -6.16
N TRP A 17 -0.64 1.25 -6.94
CA TRP A 17 -1.22 1.76 -8.20
C TRP A 17 -0.35 1.45 -9.42
N LEU A 18 0.96 1.70 -9.33
CA LEU A 18 1.86 1.44 -10.46
C LEU A 18 2.09 -0.07 -10.68
N TYR A 19 2.31 -0.84 -9.62
CA TYR A 19 2.59 -2.27 -9.73
C TYR A 19 1.49 -3.05 -10.46
N PRO A 20 0.18 -2.86 -10.18
CA PRO A 20 -0.90 -3.46 -10.97
C PRO A 20 -0.84 -3.16 -12.47
N LEU A 21 -0.57 -1.90 -12.85
CA LEU A 21 -0.44 -1.52 -14.27
C LEU A 21 0.72 -2.25 -14.95
N VAL A 22 1.86 -2.35 -14.26
CA VAL A 22 3.04 -3.08 -14.74
C VAL A 22 2.77 -4.59 -14.81
N LYS A 23 2.14 -5.16 -13.78
CA LYS A 23 1.81 -6.59 -13.71
C LYS A 23 0.89 -7.01 -14.85
N TRP A 24 -0.11 -6.19 -15.19
CA TRP A 24 -0.98 -6.47 -16.32
C TRP A 24 -0.20 -6.58 -17.64
N ILE A 25 0.71 -5.66 -17.94
CA ILE A 25 1.54 -5.75 -19.15
C ILE A 25 2.41 -7.01 -19.15
N LYS A 26 3.00 -7.37 -18.00
CA LYS A 26 3.83 -8.57 -17.88
C LYS A 26 3.05 -9.88 -18.04
N GLU A 27 1.86 -9.96 -17.45
CA GLU A 27 1.04 -11.19 -17.48
C GLU A 27 0.36 -11.38 -18.84
N PHE A 28 -0.17 -10.31 -19.45
CA PHE A 28 -0.94 -10.41 -20.69
C PHE A 28 -0.12 -10.16 -21.96
N ASN A 29 1.04 -9.50 -21.87
CA ASN A 29 1.98 -9.23 -22.96
C ASN A 29 1.32 -8.86 -24.31
N PRO A 30 0.49 -7.81 -24.35
CA PRO A 30 -0.24 -7.46 -25.58
C PRO A 30 0.75 -7.02 -26.66
N ALA A 31 0.47 -7.36 -27.92
CA ALA A 31 1.39 -7.11 -29.04
C ALA A 31 1.88 -5.65 -29.13
N TRP A 32 0.97 -4.68 -28.95
CA TRP A 32 1.29 -3.25 -28.99
C TRP A 32 2.27 -2.79 -27.89
N SER A 33 2.42 -3.54 -26.80
CA SER A 33 3.36 -3.17 -25.73
C SER A 33 4.82 -3.32 -26.15
N GLN A 34 5.11 -4.13 -27.18
CA GLN A 34 6.46 -4.33 -27.70
C GLN A 34 7.01 -3.08 -28.42
N ASP A 35 6.13 -2.22 -28.92
CA ASP A 35 6.48 -0.96 -29.58
C ASP A 35 6.76 0.19 -28.60
N LEU A 36 6.57 -0.06 -27.30
CA LEU A 36 6.67 0.91 -26.22
C LEU A 36 7.88 0.63 -25.33
N VAL A 37 8.52 1.71 -24.88
CA VAL A 37 9.47 1.67 -23.75
C VAL A 37 8.79 2.29 -22.55
N PHE A 38 8.60 1.49 -21.51
CA PHE A 38 8.08 1.97 -20.22
C PHE A 38 9.22 2.49 -19.37
N ASN A 39 9.03 3.65 -18.77
CA ASN A 39 9.98 4.32 -17.89
C ASN A 39 9.25 4.85 -16.66
N SER A 40 9.98 5.10 -15.58
CA SER A 40 9.41 5.73 -14.38
C SER A 40 10.19 6.98 -14.00
N ILE A 41 9.46 7.96 -13.47
CA ILE A 41 9.98 9.18 -12.87
C ILE A 41 9.49 9.17 -11.42
N VAL A 42 10.42 8.99 -10.48
CA VAL A 42 10.11 9.13 -9.06
C VAL A 42 9.98 10.62 -8.77
N VAL A 43 8.84 11.05 -8.23
CA VAL A 43 8.58 12.45 -7.88
C VAL A 43 8.79 12.69 -6.38
N PRO A 44 9.11 13.91 -5.94
CA PRO A 44 9.34 14.21 -4.53
C PRO A 44 8.14 13.84 -3.64
N CYS A 45 8.41 13.20 -2.50
CA CYS A 45 7.39 12.75 -1.56
C CYS A 45 7.86 12.92 -0.12
N GLN A 46 7.02 13.50 0.73
CA GLN A 46 7.28 13.59 2.18
C GLN A 46 7.28 12.23 2.89
N PHE A 47 6.66 11.21 2.27
CA PHE A 47 6.58 9.84 2.78
C PHE A 47 7.51 8.87 2.04
N ALA A 48 8.46 9.38 1.26
CA ALA A 48 9.45 8.54 0.60
C ALA A 48 10.20 7.68 1.62
N SER A 49 10.42 6.40 1.29
CA SER A 49 11.30 5.52 2.04
C SER A 49 12.77 5.73 1.67
N GLY A 50 13.04 6.30 0.50
CA GLY A 50 14.38 6.44 -0.06
C GLY A 50 14.83 5.22 -0.88
N ARG A 51 13.98 4.20 -1.04
CA ARG A 51 14.26 2.98 -1.82
C ARG A 51 13.42 2.84 -3.07
N GLU A 52 12.61 3.85 -3.41
CA GLU A 52 11.70 3.81 -4.55
C GLU A 52 12.41 3.44 -5.85
N GLU A 53 13.58 4.03 -6.10
CA GLU A 53 14.40 3.74 -7.29
C GLU A 53 14.85 2.27 -7.32
N GLU A 54 15.32 1.74 -6.18
CA GLU A 54 15.80 0.37 -6.08
C GLU A 54 14.67 -0.65 -6.31
N VAL A 55 13.50 -0.40 -5.71
CA VAL A 55 12.31 -1.24 -5.89
C VAL A 55 11.82 -1.21 -7.35
N LEU A 56 11.79 -0.05 -7.99
CA LEU A 56 11.38 0.05 -9.39
C LEU A 56 12.37 -0.64 -10.33
N LYS A 57 13.68 -0.56 -10.05
CA LYS A 57 14.71 -1.25 -10.82
C LYS A 57 14.64 -2.77 -10.66
N SER A 58 14.36 -3.28 -9.45
CA SER A 58 14.27 -4.72 -9.21
C SER A 58 13.14 -5.40 -9.98
N TRP A 59 12.16 -4.64 -10.48
CA TRP A 59 11.10 -5.17 -11.32
C TRP A 59 11.58 -5.59 -12.72
N ASN A 60 12.79 -5.21 -13.16
CA ASN A 60 13.32 -5.55 -14.49
C ASN A 60 12.31 -5.26 -15.62
N PHE A 61 11.59 -4.14 -15.51
CA PHE A 61 10.51 -3.75 -16.42
C PHE A 61 10.76 -2.42 -17.11
N PHE A 62 11.29 -1.44 -16.36
CA PHE A 62 11.51 -0.10 -16.88
C PHE A 62 12.83 -0.01 -17.64
N GLY A 63 12.81 0.60 -18.83
CA GLY A 63 14.03 0.94 -19.56
C GLY A 63 14.86 2.01 -18.84
N GLU A 64 14.19 2.96 -18.19
CA GLU A 64 14.82 3.99 -17.36
C GLU A 64 13.98 4.24 -16.09
N VAL A 65 14.67 4.38 -14.95
CA VAL A 65 14.10 4.84 -13.67
C VAL A 65 14.81 6.15 -13.30
N ILE A 66 14.09 7.26 -13.39
CA ILE A 66 14.62 8.60 -13.05
C ILE A 66 14.36 8.86 -11.56
N PRO A 67 15.41 9.06 -10.74
CA PRO A 67 15.26 9.29 -9.30
C PRO A 67 14.69 10.67 -8.95
N SER A 68 14.15 10.78 -7.74
CA SER A 68 13.47 11.98 -7.24
C SER A 68 14.34 13.22 -7.17
N ASN A 69 15.65 13.07 -6.90
CA ASN A 69 16.61 14.16 -6.90
C ASN A 69 16.83 14.81 -8.29
N LYS A 70 16.47 14.10 -9.37
CA LYS A 70 16.52 14.63 -10.75
C LYS A 70 15.19 15.20 -11.24
N TYR A 71 14.10 15.04 -10.49
CA TYR A 71 12.78 15.50 -10.93
C TYR A 71 12.76 16.98 -11.36
N TRP A 72 13.29 17.87 -10.52
CA TRP A 72 13.31 19.31 -10.82
C TRP A 72 14.24 19.69 -11.97
N SER A 73 15.30 18.93 -12.22
CA SER A 73 16.20 19.20 -13.35
C SER A 73 15.55 18.85 -14.69
N LEU A 74 14.53 17.98 -14.71
CA LEU A 74 13.75 17.72 -15.92
C LEU A 74 13.06 18.99 -16.44
N PHE A 75 12.69 19.94 -15.58
CA PHE A 75 12.18 21.23 -16.02
C PHE A 75 13.28 22.09 -16.66
N ARG A 76 14.55 21.91 -16.37
CA ARG A 76 15.61 22.72 -17.01
C ARG A 76 16.09 22.09 -18.31
N ASP A 77 15.95 20.79 -18.42
CA ASP A 77 16.30 20.03 -19.61
C ASP A 77 15.41 20.41 -20.81
N GLY A 78 16.04 20.82 -21.91
CA GLY A 78 15.38 21.23 -23.16
C GLY A 78 14.90 20.07 -24.04
N ARG A 79 15.23 18.81 -23.70
CA ARG A 79 14.77 17.63 -24.45
C ARG A 79 13.24 17.59 -24.51
N LYS A 80 12.72 17.40 -25.72
CA LYS A 80 11.29 17.20 -26.02
C LYS A 80 11.01 15.71 -26.10
N TYR A 81 9.87 15.30 -25.58
CA TYR A 81 9.38 13.92 -25.57
C TYR A 81 8.05 13.88 -26.34
N GLU A 82 8.07 14.39 -27.57
CA GLU A 82 6.90 14.34 -28.46
C GLU A 82 6.48 12.86 -28.65
N ASN A 83 5.18 12.61 -28.76
CA ASN A 83 4.59 11.27 -28.83
C ASN A 83 4.96 10.35 -27.64
N SER A 84 5.18 10.93 -26.46
CA SER A 84 5.37 10.19 -25.21
C SER A 84 4.25 10.47 -24.22
N VAL A 85 3.75 9.44 -23.54
CA VAL A 85 2.73 9.58 -22.50
C VAL A 85 3.41 9.86 -21.16
N PHE A 86 2.89 10.83 -20.42
CA PHE A 86 3.25 11.13 -19.04
C PHE A 86 2.07 10.73 -18.17
N PHE A 87 2.15 9.54 -17.57
CA PHE A 87 1.09 8.95 -16.78
C PHE A 87 1.30 9.29 -15.30
N HIS A 88 0.55 10.27 -14.81
CA HIS A 88 0.48 10.58 -13.39
C HIS A 88 -0.15 9.41 -12.62
N ILE A 89 0.61 8.83 -11.72
CA ILE A 89 0.16 7.84 -10.74
C ILE A 89 0.17 8.43 -9.32
N GLY A 90 1.15 9.29 -9.01
CA GLY A 90 1.19 9.94 -7.71
C GLY A 90 2.06 11.19 -7.65
N GLY A 91 2.04 11.84 -6.48
CA GLY A 91 2.62 13.15 -6.25
C GLY A 91 1.68 14.30 -6.61
N ASP A 92 2.23 15.44 -6.97
CA ASP A 92 1.45 16.65 -7.26
C ASP A 92 0.96 16.66 -8.71
N LEU A 93 -0.37 16.74 -8.89
CA LEU A 93 -1.02 16.77 -10.19
C LEU A 93 -0.60 17.99 -11.02
N TYR A 94 -0.49 19.17 -10.41
CA TYR A 94 -0.14 20.39 -11.12
C TYR A 94 1.29 20.33 -11.67
N PHE A 95 2.26 19.94 -10.85
CA PHE A 95 3.66 19.86 -11.31
C PHE A 95 3.85 18.76 -12.35
N ASN A 96 3.18 17.62 -12.22
CA ASN A 96 3.26 16.54 -13.21
C ASN A 96 2.63 16.95 -14.55
N LEU A 97 1.52 17.68 -14.53
CA LEU A 97 0.92 18.28 -15.72
C LEU A 97 1.85 19.32 -16.37
N ALA A 98 2.42 20.21 -15.56
CA ALA A 98 3.35 21.25 -16.03
C ALA A 98 4.59 20.63 -16.68
N LEU A 99 5.13 19.56 -16.09
CA LEU A 99 6.24 18.81 -16.65
C LEU A 99 5.86 18.19 -18.00
N SER A 100 4.72 17.50 -18.07
CA SER A 100 4.24 16.89 -19.32
C SER A 100 4.11 17.91 -20.44
N LYS A 101 3.45 19.05 -20.19
CA LYS A 101 3.30 20.14 -21.17
C LYS A 101 4.64 20.72 -21.59
N ARG A 102 5.54 20.97 -20.64
CA ARG A 102 6.88 21.50 -20.93
C ARG A 102 7.70 20.56 -21.81
N LYS A 103 7.52 19.25 -21.62
CA LYS A 103 8.15 18.20 -22.42
C LYS A 103 7.44 17.90 -23.73
N LYS A 104 6.33 18.58 -24.03
CA LYS A 104 5.42 18.28 -25.15
C LYS A 104 4.93 16.82 -25.16
N GLY A 105 4.79 16.23 -23.98
CA GLY A 105 4.20 14.91 -23.80
C GLY A 105 2.68 14.96 -23.71
N ILE A 106 2.06 13.78 -23.73
CA ILE A 106 0.62 13.61 -23.57
C ILE A 106 0.32 13.32 -22.10
N PRO A 107 -0.37 14.23 -21.38
CA PRO A 107 -0.66 14.03 -19.96
C PRO A 107 -1.85 13.09 -19.76
N VAL A 108 -1.65 12.01 -19.00
CA VAL A 108 -2.69 11.07 -18.54
C VAL A 108 -2.61 10.96 -17.02
N ALA A 109 -3.72 10.76 -16.32
CA ALA A 109 -3.72 10.65 -14.86
C ALA A 109 -4.59 9.51 -14.34
N TYR A 110 -4.16 8.92 -13.23
CA TYR A 110 -4.98 8.11 -12.34
C TYR A 110 -5.14 8.86 -11.01
N VAL A 111 -6.37 9.06 -10.54
CA VAL A 111 -6.67 9.95 -9.39
C VAL A 111 -7.69 9.36 -8.43
N GLU A 112 -7.44 9.55 -7.12
CA GLU A 112 -8.35 9.19 -6.02
C GLU A 112 -9.30 10.34 -5.63
N LYS A 113 -8.82 11.59 -5.74
CA LYS A 113 -9.52 12.79 -5.25
C LYS A 113 -9.61 13.83 -6.35
N TYR A 114 -10.72 14.57 -6.36
CA TYR A 114 -10.91 15.69 -7.29
C TYR A 114 -9.81 16.74 -7.13
N PHE A 115 -9.31 17.22 -8.26
CA PHE A 115 -8.48 18.39 -8.35
C PHE A 115 -8.82 19.19 -9.61
N TRP A 116 -8.95 20.51 -9.48
CA TRP A 116 -9.37 21.39 -10.57
C TRP A 116 -8.52 21.24 -11.86
N GLY A 117 -7.23 20.92 -11.72
CA GLY A 117 -6.29 20.74 -12.82
C GLY A 117 -6.49 19.47 -13.67
N GLU A 118 -7.28 18.50 -13.22
CA GLU A 118 -7.54 17.23 -13.93
C GLU A 118 -8.13 17.44 -15.32
N ARG A 119 -8.94 18.51 -15.50
CA ARG A 119 -9.54 18.89 -16.79
C ARG A 119 -8.53 19.11 -17.93
N PHE A 120 -7.26 19.38 -17.60
CA PHE A 120 -6.22 19.67 -18.57
C PHE A 120 -5.41 18.42 -18.96
N TYR A 121 -5.70 17.28 -18.35
CA TYR A 121 -5.19 16.00 -18.78
C TYR A 121 -5.95 15.52 -20.01
N ARG A 122 -5.25 14.81 -20.90
CA ARG A 122 -5.85 14.23 -22.11
C ARG A 122 -6.88 13.16 -21.76
N LYS A 123 -6.61 12.41 -20.69
CA LYS A 123 -7.46 11.36 -20.15
C LYS A 123 -7.23 11.24 -18.64
N VAL A 124 -8.30 10.99 -17.90
CA VAL A 124 -8.27 10.77 -16.45
C VAL A 124 -8.94 9.44 -16.13
N TYR A 125 -8.32 8.64 -15.28
CA TYR A 125 -8.87 7.41 -14.73
C TYR A 125 -9.09 7.62 -13.24
N THR A 126 -10.23 7.19 -12.72
CA THR A 126 -10.53 7.41 -11.30
C THR A 126 -11.15 6.20 -10.63
N LEU A 127 -10.86 6.05 -9.34
CA LEU A 127 -11.51 5.09 -8.46
C LEU A 127 -12.74 5.66 -7.73
N ASN A 128 -13.11 6.91 -8.01
CA ASN A 128 -14.24 7.58 -7.39
C ASN A 128 -15.29 7.94 -8.45
N ASP A 129 -16.37 7.18 -8.46
CA ASP A 129 -17.50 7.30 -9.40
C ASP A 129 -18.25 8.63 -9.27
N LYS A 130 -18.07 9.34 -8.15
CA LYS A 130 -18.69 10.65 -7.90
C LYS A 130 -17.91 11.81 -8.50
N LEU A 131 -16.73 11.59 -9.07
CA LEU A 131 -15.95 12.64 -9.69
C LEU A 131 -16.47 12.95 -11.09
N ASN A 132 -17.11 14.11 -11.24
CA ASN A 132 -17.56 14.60 -12.53
C ASN A 132 -16.45 15.42 -13.21
N ILE A 133 -15.46 14.73 -13.78
CA ILE A 133 -14.34 15.34 -14.50
C ILE A 133 -14.55 15.12 -16.01
N PRO A 134 -14.47 16.16 -16.85
CA PRO A 134 -14.49 15.97 -18.30
C PRO A 134 -13.34 15.05 -18.74
N ASN A 135 -13.62 14.10 -19.63
CA ASN A 135 -12.65 13.08 -20.11
C ASN A 135 -12.17 12.08 -19.04
N SER A 136 -12.94 11.86 -17.97
CA SER A 136 -12.66 10.80 -17.01
C SER A 136 -13.40 9.50 -17.27
N ILE A 137 -12.80 8.39 -16.87
CA ILE A 137 -13.44 7.07 -16.79
C ILE A 137 -13.29 6.55 -15.37
N PHE A 138 -14.39 6.06 -14.81
CA PHE A 138 -14.36 5.28 -13.58
C PHE A 138 -13.80 3.89 -13.89
N VAL A 139 -12.71 3.52 -13.22
CA VAL A 139 -12.00 2.25 -13.43
C VAL A 139 -11.85 1.46 -12.14
N GLY A 140 -12.32 1.99 -11.00
CA GLY A 140 -12.11 1.38 -9.69
C GLY A 140 -10.66 1.47 -9.17
N ASP A 141 -10.41 0.78 -8.07
CA ASP A 141 -9.15 0.89 -7.32
C ASP A 141 -8.11 -0.14 -7.79
N LEU A 142 -6.99 0.35 -8.33
CA LEU A 142 -5.87 -0.48 -8.80
C LEU A 142 -5.29 -1.38 -7.71
N ARG A 143 -5.36 -0.98 -6.43
CA ARG A 143 -4.76 -1.70 -5.28
C ARG A 143 -5.25 -3.13 -5.13
N PHE A 144 -6.40 -3.46 -5.72
CA PHE A 144 -7.05 -4.75 -5.59
C PHE A 144 -6.93 -5.63 -6.82
N ASP A 145 -6.32 -5.13 -7.90
CA ASP A 145 -6.00 -5.97 -9.05
C ASP A 145 -5.00 -7.08 -8.66
N PHE A 146 -5.19 -8.26 -9.23
CA PHE A 146 -4.35 -9.45 -9.02
C PHE A 146 -4.28 -9.94 -7.57
N LEU A 147 -5.09 -9.39 -6.65
CA LEU A 147 -5.26 -9.99 -5.34
C LEU A 147 -6.02 -11.31 -5.47
N PRO A 148 -5.65 -12.35 -4.71
CA PRO A 148 -6.47 -13.55 -4.58
C PRO A 148 -7.89 -13.17 -4.14
N SER A 149 -8.90 -13.73 -4.82
CA SER A 149 -10.31 -13.52 -4.48
C SER A 149 -10.66 -14.05 -3.10
N ASN A 150 -9.94 -15.10 -2.65
CA ASN A 150 -9.94 -15.61 -1.30
C ASN A 150 -8.56 -16.21 -0.97
N ALA A 151 -7.90 -15.68 0.05
CA ALA A 151 -6.63 -16.17 0.57
C ALA A 151 -6.75 -16.82 1.96
N PHE A 152 -7.93 -16.76 2.57
CA PHE A 152 -8.18 -17.33 3.89
C PHE A 152 -8.10 -18.86 3.86
N SER A 153 -7.56 -19.43 4.93
CA SER A 153 -7.59 -20.86 5.22
C SER A 153 -7.65 -21.04 6.72
N ASP A 154 -8.35 -22.08 7.19
CA ASP A 154 -8.40 -22.45 8.60
C ASP A 154 -7.10 -23.18 9.06
N SER A 155 -5.95 -22.58 8.73
CA SER A 155 -4.62 -23.06 9.09
C SER A 155 -4.21 -22.59 10.49
N ASN A 156 -2.96 -22.86 10.88
CA ASN A 156 -2.36 -22.30 12.09
C ASN A 156 -1.36 -21.18 11.79
N ASN A 157 -1.45 -20.56 10.60
CA ASN A 157 -0.52 -19.53 10.17
C ASN A 157 -1.08 -18.12 10.43
N ILE A 158 -0.35 -17.30 11.19
CA ILE A 158 -0.70 -15.91 11.52
C ILE A 158 0.28 -14.95 10.85
N ALA A 159 -0.25 -13.99 10.09
CA ALA A 159 0.52 -12.95 9.44
C ALA A 159 0.70 -11.74 10.38
N LEU A 160 1.92 -11.26 10.54
CA LEU A 160 2.25 -10.11 11.39
C LEU A 160 2.79 -8.97 10.53
N PHE A 161 2.15 -7.80 10.59
CA PHE A 161 2.53 -6.61 9.84
C PHE A 161 3.05 -5.52 10.78
N PRO A 162 4.38 -5.39 10.96
CA PRO A 162 4.98 -4.42 11.88
C PRO A 162 5.04 -2.99 11.33
N GLY A 163 4.47 -2.76 10.13
CA GLY A 163 4.50 -1.48 9.42
C GLY A 163 5.67 -1.37 8.44
N SER A 164 5.65 -0.31 7.63
CA SER A 164 6.63 -0.06 6.56
C SER A 164 7.69 0.99 6.88
N ARG A 165 7.68 1.54 8.10
CA ARG A 165 8.54 2.66 8.50
C ARG A 165 9.46 2.26 9.66
N ASN A 166 10.70 2.77 9.64
CA ASN A 166 11.73 2.41 10.62
C ASN A 166 11.30 2.60 12.08
N TYR A 167 10.55 3.66 12.41
CA TYR A 167 10.06 3.85 13.77
C TYR A 167 9.05 2.76 14.15
N ALA A 168 8.16 2.35 13.25
CA ALA A 168 7.13 1.36 13.52
C ALA A 168 7.79 0.02 13.85
N LEU A 169 8.78 -0.40 13.05
CA LEU A 169 9.52 -1.64 13.31
C LEU A 169 10.15 -1.67 14.72
N LYS A 170 10.73 -0.55 15.18
CA LYS A 170 11.36 -0.45 16.50
C LYS A 170 10.39 -0.69 17.66
N PHE A 171 9.12 -0.33 17.52
CA PHE A 171 8.12 -0.49 18.57
C PHE A 171 7.28 -1.77 18.41
N PHE A 172 6.88 -2.09 17.19
CA PHE A 172 5.93 -3.16 16.92
C PHE A 172 6.57 -4.54 16.89
N ILE A 173 7.83 -4.67 16.48
CA ILE A 173 8.50 -5.97 16.51
C ILE A 173 8.64 -6.48 17.96
N PRO A 174 9.19 -5.72 18.92
CA PRO A 174 9.25 -6.17 20.31
C PRO A 174 7.87 -6.52 20.90
N PHE A 175 6.84 -5.72 20.59
CA PHE A 175 5.48 -5.97 21.03
C PHE A 175 4.92 -7.29 20.47
N TYR A 176 5.09 -7.53 19.17
CA TYR A 176 4.66 -8.78 18.54
C TYR A 176 5.46 -9.98 19.05
N LEU A 177 6.77 -9.85 19.27
CA LEU A 177 7.56 -10.93 19.86
C LEU A 177 7.06 -11.32 21.26
N ALA A 178 6.73 -10.32 22.09
CA ALA A 178 6.12 -10.58 23.39
C ALA A 178 4.76 -11.27 23.28
N LEU A 179 3.91 -10.85 22.34
CA LEU A 179 2.64 -11.53 22.07
C LEU A 179 2.85 -12.99 21.64
N VAL A 180 3.70 -13.23 20.64
CA VAL A 180 3.96 -14.59 20.13
C VAL A 180 4.48 -15.50 21.24
N LYS A 181 5.44 -15.03 22.05
CA LYS A 181 5.99 -15.79 23.17
C LYS A 181 4.91 -16.23 24.17
N GLU A 182 3.90 -15.40 24.41
CA GLU A 182 2.81 -15.73 25.33
C GLU A 182 1.69 -16.55 24.67
N ILE A 183 1.46 -16.40 23.36
CA ILE A 183 0.48 -17.17 22.60
C ILE A 183 0.94 -18.63 22.45
N VAL A 184 2.20 -18.85 22.08
CA VAL A 184 2.77 -20.19 21.81
C VAL A 184 2.70 -21.12 23.03
N LYS A 185 2.64 -20.57 24.25
CA LYS A 185 2.45 -21.37 25.48
C LYS A 185 1.15 -22.18 25.48
N ASP A 186 0.09 -21.62 24.89
CA ASP A 186 -1.24 -22.25 24.83
C ASP A 186 -1.52 -22.83 23.44
N PHE A 187 -0.79 -22.37 22.42
CA PHE A 187 -0.99 -22.68 21.01
C PHE A 187 0.36 -23.08 20.34
N PRO A 188 0.98 -24.21 20.72
CA PRO A 188 2.32 -24.57 20.26
C PRO A 188 2.39 -24.88 18.75
N ASP A 189 1.28 -25.28 18.13
CA ASP A 189 1.20 -25.64 16.70
C ASP A 189 1.00 -24.44 15.77
N PHE A 190 1.01 -23.20 16.30
CA PHE A 190 0.84 -21.98 15.52
C PHE A 190 2.16 -21.42 14.99
N ASN A 191 2.13 -21.00 13.73
CA ASN A 191 3.27 -20.39 13.05
C ASN A 191 3.00 -18.92 12.78
N PHE A 192 4.04 -18.09 12.91
CA PHE A 192 3.94 -16.64 12.78
C PHE A 192 4.91 -16.14 11.73
N THR A 193 4.42 -15.35 10.78
CA THR A 193 5.28 -14.76 9.74
C THR A 193 5.22 -13.24 9.83
N PHE A 194 6.37 -12.62 10.09
CA PHE A 194 6.56 -11.17 9.96
C PHE A 194 6.73 -10.81 8.48
N PHE A 195 5.73 -10.15 7.93
CA PHE A 195 5.77 -9.61 6.58
C PHE A 195 6.33 -8.19 6.59
N LEU A 196 7.57 -8.05 6.14
CA LEU A 196 8.29 -6.79 6.05
C LEU A 196 8.08 -6.13 4.68
N SER A 197 7.93 -4.81 4.68
CA SER A 197 7.79 -4.04 3.44
C SER A 197 9.10 -4.03 2.64
N PRO A 198 9.06 -4.18 1.31
CA PRO A 198 10.27 -4.11 0.45
C PRO A 198 10.90 -2.70 0.42
N PHE A 199 10.20 -1.70 0.95
CA PHE A 199 10.66 -0.32 1.03
C PHE A 199 11.49 -0.01 2.29
N ILE A 200 11.60 -0.96 3.23
CA ILE A 200 12.49 -0.86 4.40
C ILE A 200 13.93 -1.09 3.94
N ASP A 201 14.89 -0.32 4.46
CA ASP A 201 16.33 -0.53 4.22
C ASP A 201 16.79 -1.92 4.64
N GLY A 202 17.49 -2.63 3.76
CA GLY A 202 18.02 -3.97 4.00
C GLY A 202 18.93 -4.00 5.23
N LYS A 203 19.72 -2.93 5.45
CA LYS A 203 20.54 -2.80 6.66
C LYS A 203 19.69 -2.73 7.93
N VAL A 204 18.52 -2.08 7.87
CA VAL A 204 17.58 -2.01 8.99
C VAL A 204 16.96 -3.38 9.23
N VAL A 205 16.60 -4.12 8.17
CA VAL A 205 16.12 -5.51 8.29
C VAL A 205 17.19 -6.40 8.93
N ASP A 206 18.42 -6.36 8.44
CA ASP A 206 19.54 -7.14 8.97
C ASP A 206 19.84 -6.79 10.43
N ASP A 207 19.81 -5.51 10.79
CA ASP A 207 19.95 -5.04 12.17
C ASP A 207 18.86 -5.57 13.08
N ILE A 208 17.60 -5.55 12.63
CA ILE A 208 16.47 -6.09 13.37
C ILE A 208 16.66 -7.59 13.58
N LEU A 209 16.93 -8.34 12.51
CA LEU A 209 17.12 -9.79 12.56
C LEU A 209 18.26 -10.16 13.51
N ARG A 210 19.41 -9.46 13.43
CA ARG A 210 20.54 -9.67 14.36
C ARG A 210 20.16 -9.43 15.82
N ARG A 211 19.40 -8.37 16.11
CA ARG A 211 18.99 -8.02 17.48
C ARG A 211 17.98 -9.00 18.07
N VAL A 212 17.07 -9.53 17.24
CA VAL A 212 16.00 -10.42 17.72
C VAL A 212 16.36 -11.90 17.60
N ASN A 213 17.46 -12.25 16.93
CA ASN A 213 17.82 -13.65 16.62
C ASN A 213 17.77 -14.57 17.84
N SER A 214 18.34 -14.16 18.98
CA SER A 214 18.32 -14.94 20.22
C SER A 214 16.92 -15.04 20.84
N MET A 215 16.05 -14.05 20.60
CA MET A 215 14.67 -14.02 21.11
C MET A 215 13.72 -14.87 20.27
N VAL A 216 14.03 -15.09 18.98
CA VAL A 216 13.16 -15.83 18.04
C VAL A 216 13.58 -17.27 17.82
N LYS A 217 14.80 -17.67 18.20
CA LYS A 217 15.38 -18.98 17.87
C LYS A 217 14.49 -20.17 18.25
N ASP A 218 13.79 -20.09 19.38
CA ASP A 218 12.94 -21.15 19.90
C ASP A 218 11.44 -20.86 19.71
N LEU A 219 11.10 -19.87 18.89
CA LEU A 219 9.72 -19.51 18.56
C LEU A 219 9.42 -19.87 17.10
N PRO A 220 8.18 -20.28 16.77
CA PRO A 220 7.76 -20.61 15.40
C PRO A 220 7.55 -19.34 14.57
N ILE A 221 8.62 -18.56 14.39
CA ILE A 221 8.63 -17.24 13.75
C ILE A 221 9.46 -17.28 12.47
N LYS A 222 8.88 -16.78 11.38
CA LYS A 222 9.58 -16.50 10.12
C LYS A 222 9.55 -15.00 9.82
N PHE A 223 10.59 -14.49 9.17
CA PHE A 223 10.59 -13.16 8.56
C PHE A 223 10.60 -13.29 7.04
N GLU A 224 9.76 -12.50 6.37
CA GLU A 224 9.62 -12.55 4.91
C GLU A 224 9.39 -11.14 4.34
N ILE A 225 10.01 -10.83 3.20
CA ILE A 225 9.70 -9.62 2.45
C ILE A 225 8.40 -9.83 1.66
N LEU A 226 7.43 -8.92 1.83
CA LEU A 226 6.14 -8.96 1.13
C LEU A 226 6.19 -8.12 -0.15
N ASP A 227 6.72 -8.73 -1.21
CA ASP A 227 6.79 -8.19 -2.57
C ASP A 227 5.56 -8.57 -3.44
N ASP A 228 4.88 -9.67 -3.11
CA ASP A 228 3.58 -10.07 -3.68
C ASP A 228 2.62 -10.52 -2.57
N MET A 229 1.40 -9.97 -2.58
CA MET A 229 0.33 -10.33 -1.64
C MET A 229 -0.07 -11.81 -1.72
N LYS A 230 0.17 -12.50 -2.85
CA LYS A 230 -0.08 -13.96 -2.98
C LYS A 230 0.64 -14.79 -1.92
N LYS A 231 1.72 -14.29 -1.31
CA LYS A 231 2.42 -14.92 -0.18
C LYS A 231 1.54 -15.11 1.08
N LEU A 232 0.42 -14.39 1.16
CA LEU A 232 -0.56 -14.51 2.25
C LEU A 232 -1.65 -15.58 1.99
N ASN A 233 -1.57 -16.32 0.88
CA ASN A 233 -2.47 -17.46 0.65
C ASN A 233 -2.27 -18.52 1.73
N GLY A 234 -3.38 -18.96 2.33
CA GLY A 234 -3.36 -20.01 3.34
C GLY A 234 -3.17 -19.52 4.77
N TYR A 235 -3.29 -18.21 5.03
CA TYR A 235 -3.21 -17.65 6.37
C TYR A 235 -4.57 -17.62 7.07
N LEU A 236 -4.57 -17.93 8.36
CA LEU A 236 -5.75 -17.92 9.22
C LEU A 236 -6.21 -16.50 9.49
N MET A 237 -5.28 -15.63 9.86
CA MET A 237 -5.55 -14.24 10.18
C MET A 237 -4.31 -13.37 10.10
N ALA A 238 -4.53 -12.06 10.12
CA ALA A 238 -3.48 -11.06 10.21
C ALA A 238 -3.57 -10.22 11.50
N ILE A 239 -2.43 -9.84 12.06
CA ILE A 239 -2.31 -8.80 13.08
C ILE A 239 -1.53 -7.64 12.46
N THR A 240 -2.15 -6.47 12.42
CA THR A 240 -1.61 -5.34 11.64
C THR A 240 -1.84 -3.99 12.29
N LEU A 241 -1.09 -3.01 11.80
CA LEU A 241 -1.37 -1.59 11.95
C LEU A 241 -2.46 -1.11 10.98
N PRO A 242 -3.13 0.02 11.28
CA PRO A 242 -3.95 0.72 10.30
C PRO A 242 -3.11 1.15 9.08
N GLY A 243 -3.64 0.91 7.88
CA GLY A 243 -2.96 1.23 6.63
C GLY A 243 -3.66 0.67 5.40
N THR A 244 -3.07 0.88 4.23
CA THR A 244 -3.59 0.35 2.95
C THR A 244 -3.67 -1.17 2.92
N ASN A 245 -2.77 -1.85 3.63
CA ASN A 245 -2.77 -3.31 3.75
C ASN A 245 -4.05 -3.85 4.41
N THR A 246 -4.69 -3.11 5.33
CA THR A 246 -5.98 -3.52 5.92
C THR A 246 -7.05 -3.68 4.86
N MET A 247 -7.06 -2.82 3.84
CA MET A 247 -7.99 -2.96 2.73
C MET A 247 -7.63 -4.14 1.82
N GLN A 248 -6.35 -4.32 1.51
CA GLN A 248 -5.92 -5.47 0.68
C GLN A 248 -6.25 -6.80 1.36
N LEU A 249 -6.02 -6.93 2.67
CA LEU A 249 -6.40 -8.10 3.46
C LEU A 249 -7.92 -8.35 3.43
N ALA A 250 -8.73 -7.29 3.44
CA ALA A 250 -10.19 -7.41 3.34
C ALA A 250 -10.64 -7.92 1.95
N TYR A 251 -10.03 -7.39 0.88
CA TYR A 251 -10.25 -7.90 -0.48
C TYR A 251 -9.74 -9.34 -0.66
N MET A 252 -8.73 -9.76 0.12
CA MET A 252 -8.26 -11.14 0.17
C MET A 252 -9.03 -12.03 1.15
N LYS A 253 -10.03 -11.48 1.85
CA LYS A 253 -10.90 -12.21 2.79
C LYS A 253 -10.18 -12.75 4.04
N ILE A 254 -8.99 -12.23 4.34
CA ILE A 254 -8.23 -12.66 5.52
C ILE A 254 -8.80 -11.93 6.74
N PRO A 255 -9.33 -12.64 7.76
CA PRO A 255 -9.67 -12.04 9.04
C PRO A 255 -8.46 -11.31 9.63
N MET A 256 -8.69 -10.16 10.27
CA MET A 256 -7.58 -9.39 10.83
C MET A 256 -7.95 -8.70 12.14
N ILE A 257 -6.94 -8.46 12.97
CA ILE A 257 -7.01 -7.59 14.14
C ILE A 257 -6.07 -6.42 13.89
N VAL A 258 -6.62 -5.22 14.01
CA VAL A 258 -5.85 -3.98 13.89
C VAL A 258 -5.48 -3.49 15.28
N ILE A 259 -4.18 -3.31 15.54
CA ILE A 259 -3.67 -2.88 16.85
C ILE A 259 -2.83 -1.64 16.65
N LEU A 260 -3.22 -0.53 17.29
CA LEU A 260 -2.45 0.71 17.34
C LEU A 260 -2.27 1.19 18.79
N PRO A 261 -1.18 0.79 19.47
CA PRO A 261 -0.78 1.34 20.75
C PRO A 261 -0.43 2.83 20.64
N LEU A 262 -1.00 3.65 21.52
CA LEU A 262 -0.74 5.09 21.61
C LEU A 262 0.15 5.48 22.79
N HIS A 263 0.83 4.51 23.42
CA HIS A 263 1.74 4.73 24.56
C HIS A 263 2.92 5.66 24.25
N ARG A 264 3.26 5.78 22.97
CA ARG A 264 4.41 6.55 22.46
C ARG A 264 3.98 7.39 21.24
N PRO A 265 3.07 8.37 21.44
CA PRO A 265 2.47 9.14 20.35
C PRO A 265 3.49 9.99 19.59
N GLU A 266 4.65 10.27 20.19
CA GLU A 266 5.75 11.03 19.59
C GLU A 266 6.33 10.36 18.33
N PHE A 267 6.15 9.04 18.16
CA PHE A 267 6.62 8.32 16.99
C PHE A 267 5.55 8.11 15.91
N ILE A 268 4.29 8.46 16.17
CA ILE A 268 3.23 8.36 15.17
C ILE A 268 3.30 9.60 14.27
N PRO A 269 3.61 9.48 12.98
CA PRO A 269 3.71 10.64 12.09
C PRO A 269 2.32 11.26 11.93
N ILE A 270 2.25 12.57 12.17
CA ILE A 270 1.05 13.37 11.99
C ILE A 270 1.28 14.26 10.77
N GLU A 271 0.29 14.39 9.90
CA GLU A 271 0.40 15.21 8.69
C GLU A 271 0.41 16.72 9.00
N GLY A 272 1.10 17.49 8.17
CA GLY A 272 1.05 18.97 8.18
C GLY A 272 1.67 19.63 9.41
N ILE A 273 1.20 20.83 9.73
CA ILE A 273 1.72 21.66 10.84
C ILE A 273 1.60 20.96 12.19
N ALA A 274 0.70 19.98 12.30
CA ALA A 274 0.48 19.22 13.51
C ALA A 274 1.71 18.40 13.93
N ASN A 275 2.62 18.10 13.00
CA ASN A 275 3.88 17.42 13.31
C ASN A 275 4.84 18.27 14.17
N LEU A 276 4.65 19.59 14.23
CA LEU A 276 5.47 20.49 15.04
C LEU A 276 5.08 20.45 16.53
N PHE A 277 3.89 19.97 16.88
CA PHE A 277 3.45 19.87 18.27
C PHE A 277 4.06 18.64 18.97
N LYS A 278 4.47 18.84 20.23
CA LYS A 278 5.09 17.84 21.09
C LYS A 278 4.36 17.73 22.43
N GLY A 279 4.56 16.62 23.14
CA GLY A 279 4.00 16.39 24.48
C GLY A 279 2.47 16.38 24.50
N ARG A 280 1.88 16.93 25.58
CA ARG A 280 0.43 16.90 25.84
C ARG A 280 -0.44 17.51 24.73
N LEU A 281 0.08 18.51 23.99
CA LEU A 281 -0.63 19.09 22.85
C LEU A 281 -0.82 18.06 21.74
N ARG A 282 0.23 17.27 21.45
CA ARG A 282 0.18 16.18 20.46
C ARG A 282 -0.81 15.10 20.88
N GLU A 283 -0.78 14.69 22.14
CA GLU A 283 -1.74 13.73 22.70
C GLU A 283 -3.18 14.23 22.60
N GLY A 284 -3.43 15.50 22.93
CA GLY A 284 -4.74 16.13 22.79
C GLY A 284 -5.25 16.12 21.36
N LEU A 285 -4.39 16.45 20.39
CA LEU A 285 -4.74 16.41 18.96
C LEU A 285 -5.05 15.00 18.47
N ILE A 286 -4.26 14.01 18.87
CA ILE A 286 -4.52 12.59 18.55
C ILE A 286 -5.87 12.17 19.12
N ASN A 287 -6.14 12.49 20.39
CA ASN A 287 -7.42 12.16 21.03
C ASN A 287 -8.61 12.84 20.34
N LEU A 288 -8.48 14.10 19.93
CA LEU A 288 -9.50 14.81 19.16
C LEU A 288 -9.73 14.16 17.78
N TYR A 289 -8.65 13.76 17.11
CA TYR A 289 -8.73 13.07 15.83
C TYR A 289 -9.47 11.73 15.96
N LEU A 290 -9.14 10.92 16.98
CA LEU A 290 -9.77 9.63 17.24
C LEU A 290 -11.25 9.77 17.62
N LYS A 291 -11.62 10.81 18.38
CA LYS A 291 -13.03 11.11 18.66
C LYS A 291 -13.83 11.40 17.39
N LYS A 292 -13.22 12.07 16.41
CA LYS A 292 -13.86 12.37 15.11
C LYS A 292 -13.79 11.20 14.12
N ASN A 293 -12.81 10.31 14.28
CA ASN A 293 -12.52 9.20 13.38
C ASN A 293 -12.45 7.91 14.20
N PRO A 294 -13.60 7.33 14.59
CA PRO A 294 -13.64 6.15 15.46
C PRO A 294 -13.06 4.89 14.81
N TYR A 295 -12.92 4.87 13.48
CA TYR A 295 -12.32 3.78 12.72
C TYR A 295 -11.10 4.25 11.96
N LEU A 296 -9.97 3.60 12.21
CA LEU A 296 -8.70 3.86 11.52
C LEU A 296 -8.48 2.90 10.37
N ALA A 297 -8.87 1.63 10.54
CA ALA A 297 -8.74 0.64 9.49
C ALA A 297 -9.70 0.95 8.34
N LEU A 298 -9.22 0.83 7.11
CA LEU A 298 -10.02 1.21 5.95
C LEU A 298 -11.29 0.35 5.79
N PRO A 299 -11.28 -0.98 6.05
CA PRO A 299 -12.50 -1.78 6.01
C PRO A 299 -13.59 -1.28 6.95
N ASN A 300 -13.22 -0.87 8.17
CA ASN A 300 -14.16 -0.36 9.16
C ASN A 300 -14.70 1.05 8.82
N LYS A 301 -13.98 1.84 8.02
CA LYS A 301 -14.53 3.11 7.50
C LYS A 301 -15.64 2.89 6.48
N ILE A 302 -15.62 1.75 5.78
CA ILE A 302 -16.66 1.35 4.81
C ILE A 302 -17.80 0.62 5.51
N SER A 303 -17.47 -0.38 6.33
CA SER A 303 -18.41 -1.22 7.07
C SER A 303 -18.04 -1.19 8.57
N PRO A 304 -18.60 -0.24 9.36
CA PRO A 304 -18.28 -0.04 10.77
C PRO A 304 -18.23 -1.31 11.61
N GLY A 305 -17.06 -1.58 12.21
CA GLY A 305 -16.87 -2.72 13.12
C GLY A 305 -16.84 -4.10 12.45
N ILE A 306 -16.63 -4.17 11.12
CA ILE A 306 -16.47 -5.44 10.40
C ILE A 306 -15.26 -6.24 10.90
N ILE A 307 -14.20 -5.55 11.32
CA ILE A 307 -13.00 -6.13 11.93
C ILE A 307 -12.70 -5.52 13.31
N PRO A 308 -12.07 -6.26 14.22
CA PRO A 308 -11.58 -5.71 15.48
C PRO A 308 -10.51 -4.63 15.32
N GLU A 309 -10.68 -3.51 16.02
CA GLU A 309 -9.70 -2.44 16.16
C GLU A 309 -9.40 -2.20 17.65
N ILE A 310 -8.13 -2.38 18.04
CA ILE A 310 -7.62 -2.09 19.39
C ILE A 310 -6.70 -0.88 19.29
N VAL A 311 -7.25 0.31 19.53
CA VAL A 311 -6.55 1.59 19.37
C VAL A 311 -6.56 2.32 20.71
N GLY A 312 -5.39 2.73 21.20
CA GLY A 312 -5.30 3.53 22.43
C GLY A 312 -4.17 3.14 23.36
N ASN A 313 -4.30 3.57 24.61
CA ASN A 313 -3.48 3.11 25.72
C ASN A 313 -4.19 1.92 26.35
N PHE A 314 -3.66 0.72 26.14
CA PHE A 314 -4.23 -0.54 26.59
C PHE A 314 -3.17 -1.36 27.32
N HIS A 315 -3.59 -2.25 28.23
CA HIS A 315 -2.63 -3.18 28.82
C HIS A 315 -2.35 -4.34 27.88
N PHE A 316 -1.09 -4.79 27.86
CA PHE A 316 -0.66 -5.96 27.09
C PHE A 316 -1.51 -7.20 27.38
N ARG A 317 -1.90 -7.39 28.65
CA ARG A 317 -2.73 -8.53 29.09
C ARG A 317 -4.11 -8.55 28.43
N ASP A 318 -4.70 -7.39 28.19
CA ASP A 318 -6.04 -7.28 27.57
C ASP A 318 -5.98 -7.70 26.11
N VAL A 319 -4.96 -7.24 25.39
CA VAL A 319 -4.71 -7.64 23.99
C VAL A 319 -4.42 -9.12 23.88
N LEU A 320 -3.55 -9.64 24.76
CA LEU A 320 -3.21 -11.06 24.78
C LEU A 320 -4.45 -11.92 25.03
N LYS A 321 -5.25 -11.57 26.05
CA LYS A 321 -6.50 -12.27 26.37
C LYS A 321 -7.45 -12.29 25.17
N TYR A 322 -7.65 -11.13 24.54
CA TYR A 322 -8.51 -11.01 23.37
C TYR A 322 -8.06 -11.89 22.19
N ILE A 323 -6.76 -11.91 21.90
CA ILE A 323 -6.21 -12.76 20.83
C ILE A 323 -6.40 -14.23 21.19
N LYS A 324 -6.06 -14.65 22.41
CA LYS A 324 -6.24 -16.04 22.86
C LYS A 324 -7.70 -16.49 22.77
N GLU A 325 -8.66 -15.67 23.20
CA GLU A 325 -10.10 -15.96 23.07
C GLU A 325 -10.52 -16.19 21.61
N ILE A 326 -9.99 -15.40 20.68
CA ILE A 326 -10.25 -15.57 19.25
C ILE A 326 -9.61 -16.86 18.70
N LEU A 327 -8.40 -17.19 19.15
CA LEU A 327 -7.72 -18.42 18.72
C LEU A 327 -8.37 -19.69 19.29
N TYR A 328 -8.92 -19.62 20.51
CA TYR A 328 -9.73 -20.70 21.10
C TYR A 328 -11.07 -20.87 20.37
N ASN A 329 -11.72 -19.76 19.99
CA ASN A 329 -13.00 -19.79 19.29
C ASN A 329 -12.89 -19.23 17.86
N ARG A 330 -12.46 -20.10 16.94
CA ARG A 330 -12.29 -19.76 15.52
C ARG A 330 -13.58 -19.38 14.81
N GLU A 331 -14.76 -19.68 15.34
CA GLU A 331 -16.02 -19.22 14.74
C GLU A 331 -16.04 -17.69 14.59
N ARG A 332 -15.38 -16.97 15.49
CA ARG A 332 -15.28 -15.51 15.38
C ARG A 332 -14.46 -15.08 14.17
N LEU A 333 -13.39 -15.79 13.83
CA LEU A 333 -12.60 -15.55 12.62
C LEU A 333 -13.39 -15.91 11.37
N ILE A 334 -14.12 -17.03 11.39
CA ILE A 334 -14.99 -17.46 10.29
C ILE A 334 -16.09 -16.43 10.03
N LYS A 335 -16.74 -15.91 11.09
CA LYS A 335 -17.73 -14.82 10.95
C LYS A 335 -17.14 -13.54 10.37
N ILE A 336 -15.90 -13.19 10.74
CA ILE A 336 -15.20 -12.05 10.11
C ILE A 336 -14.93 -12.36 8.63
N HIS A 337 -14.44 -13.55 8.31
CA HIS A 337 -14.20 -13.98 6.93
C HIS A 337 -15.45 -13.85 6.05
N GLU A 338 -16.60 -14.39 6.51
CA GLU A 338 -17.86 -14.31 5.76
C GLU A 338 -18.32 -12.86 5.57
N LYS A 339 -18.23 -12.02 6.60
CA LYS A 339 -18.52 -10.58 6.45
C LYS A 339 -17.61 -9.92 5.41
N LEU A 340 -16.31 -10.23 5.42
CA LEU A 340 -15.37 -9.71 4.42
C LEU A 340 -15.73 -10.19 3.00
N LYS A 341 -16.24 -11.42 2.87
CA LYS A 341 -16.73 -12.01 1.62
C LYS A 341 -17.98 -11.32 1.08
N GLU A 342 -18.88 -10.92 1.95
CA GLU A 342 -20.08 -10.18 1.56
C GLU A 342 -19.76 -8.72 1.17
N ASN A 343 -18.82 -8.07 1.87
CA ASN A 343 -18.63 -6.61 1.78
C ASN A 343 -17.53 -6.16 0.81
N PHE A 344 -16.57 -7.02 0.47
CA PHE A 344 -15.42 -6.62 -0.36
C PHE A 344 -15.29 -7.55 -1.55
N ASN A 345 -15.75 -7.16 -2.73
CA ASN A 345 -15.55 -7.97 -3.94
C ASN A 345 -15.06 -7.10 -5.08
N LYS A 346 -14.29 -7.73 -5.97
CA LYS A 346 -13.86 -7.13 -7.23
C LYS A 346 -13.74 -8.23 -8.27
N ASP A 347 -14.52 -8.11 -9.32
CA ASP A 347 -14.69 -9.10 -10.41
C ASP A 347 -14.10 -8.62 -11.75
N TYR A 348 -13.43 -7.47 -11.75
CA TYR A 348 -12.75 -6.91 -12.92
C TYR A 348 -11.36 -6.37 -12.56
N LEU A 349 -10.51 -6.17 -13.58
CA LEU A 349 -9.19 -5.54 -13.44
C LEU A 349 -9.26 -4.07 -13.85
N SER A 350 -8.93 -3.17 -12.93
CA SER A 350 -8.82 -1.73 -13.20
C SER A 350 -7.72 -1.46 -14.24
N SER A 351 -6.60 -2.16 -14.12
CA SER A 351 -5.47 -2.08 -15.05
C SER A 351 -5.86 -2.47 -16.47
N GLU A 352 -6.72 -3.47 -16.64
CA GLU A 352 -7.21 -3.88 -17.95
C GLU A 352 -8.05 -2.77 -18.60
N ILE A 353 -9.00 -2.19 -17.85
CA ILE A 353 -9.85 -1.10 -18.33
C ILE A 353 -8.97 0.09 -18.75
N ILE A 354 -8.01 0.46 -17.89
CA ILE A 354 -7.06 1.54 -18.17
C ILE A 354 -6.27 1.25 -19.44
N TRP A 355 -5.66 0.07 -19.57
CA TRP A 355 -4.80 -0.23 -20.71
C TRP A 355 -5.56 -0.33 -22.02
N LYS A 356 -6.74 -0.95 -22.04
CA LYS A 356 -7.58 -1.02 -23.24
C LYS A 356 -8.03 0.35 -23.71
N ASP A 357 -8.53 1.18 -22.80
CA ASP A 357 -8.94 2.55 -23.14
C ASP A 357 -7.74 3.41 -23.54
N LEU A 358 -6.63 3.36 -22.80
CA LEU A 358 -5.43 4.13 -23.10
C LEU A 358 -4.86 3.76 -24.47
N TYR A 359 -4.88 2.47 -24.82
CA TYR A 359 -4.48 2.02 -26.15
C TYR A 359 -5.36 2.62 -27.24
N ASN A 360 -6.68 2.43 -27.13
CA ASN A 360 -7.63 2.88 -28.15
C ASN A 360 -7.62 4.41 -28.33
N GLU A 361 -7.56 5.17 -27.23
CA GLU A 361 -7.74 6.61 -27.25
C GLU A 361 -6.46 7.41 -27.49
N VAL A 362 -5.32 6.87 -27.06
CA VAL A 362 -4.04 7.59 -27.02
C VAL A 362 -2.94 6.83 -27.73
N LEU A 363 -2.65 5.58 -27.33
CA LEU A 363 -1.46 4.88 -27.83
C LEU A 363 -1.58 4.52 -29.32
N SER A 364 -2.75 4.11 -29.80
CA SER A 364 -3.00 3.76 -31.22
C SER A 364 -2.77 4.91 -32.20
N LYS A 365 -2.81 6.16 -31.72
CA LYS A 365 -2.59 7.37 -32.53
C LYS A 365 -1.13 7.77 -32.57
N ILE A 366 -0.32 7.23 -31.65
CA ILE A 366 1.11 7.49 -31.58
C ILE A 366 1.92 6.28 -32.01
N ILE A 367 1.49 5.04 -31.76
CA ILE A 367 1.98 3.73 -32.28
C ILE A 367 1.66 3.64 -33.76
#